data_AF-A0A2I0PH35-F1
#
_entry.id   AF-A0A2I0PH35-F1
#
_cell.length_a   1.000
_cell.length_b   1.000
_cell.length_c   1.000
_cell.angle_alpha   90.00
_cell.angle_beta   90.00
_cell.angle_gamma   90.00
#
_symmetry.space_group_name_H-M   'P 1'
#
loop_
_entity.id
_entity.type
_entity.pdbx_description
1 polymer ?
#
loop_
_entity_poly.entity_id
_entity_poly.type
_entity_poly.pdbx_seq_one_letter_code
_entity_poly.pdbx_strand_id
1 'polypeptide(L)'
;MKTLPFQRDEKKQRVTVACADGDVSVYSHCAYCRHCTGVRIGTRVSPAPQNQALKDIRGGRISDDNLMNAAMLFNSLVRDGSAIECADDEGRGFTNLY
;
A
#
# COMPACT_ATOMS: atom_id res chain seq x y z
N MET A 1 1.97 -12.48 9.08
CA MET A 1 1.90 -11.79 7.76
C MET A 1 0.78 -12.42 6.95
N LYS A 2 -0.13 -11.59 6.44
CA LYS A 2 -1.30 -12.00 5.65
C LYS A 2 -1.22 -11.38 4.27
N THR A 3 -1.58 -12.16 3.25
CA THR A 3 -1.71 -11.68 1.87
C THR A 3 -3.17 -11.33 1.62
N LEU A 4 -3.46 -10.06 1.35
CA LEU A 4 -4.80 -9.57 1.04
C LEU A 4 -4.96 -9.46 -0.48
N PRO A 5 -5.78 -10.31 -1.12
CA PRO A 5 -5.95 -10.30 -2.57
C PRO A 5 -6.68 -9.05 -3.05
N PHE A 6 -6.26 -8.52 -4.20
CA PHE A 6 -6.90 -7.37 -4.82
C PHE A 6 -8.25 -7.74 -5.42
N GLN A 7 -9.28 -7.00 -5.02
CA GLN A 7 -10.57 -6.97 -5.66
C GLN A 7 -10.59 -5.79 -6.63
N ARG A 8 -10.55 -6.09 -7.93
CA ARG A 8 -10.58 -5.08 -8.99
C ARG A 8 -12.02 -4.90 -9.45
N ASP A 9 -12.56 -3.71 -9.25
CA ASP A 9 -13.80 -3.28 -9.88
C ASP A 9 -13.45 -2.57 -11.18
N GLU A 10 -13.48 -3.30 -12.30
CA GLU A 10 -13.20 -2.78 -13.64
C GLU A 10 -14.20 -1.69 -14.07
N LYS A 11 -15.45 -1.74 -13.57
CA LYS A 11 -16.48 -0.75 -13.90
C LYS A 11 -16.22 0.58 -13.22
N LYS A 12 -15.66 0.55 -12.01
CA LYS A 12 -15.35 1.76 -11.23
C LYS A 12 -13.88 2.15 -11.25
N GLN A 13 -13.02 1.39 -11.93
CA GLN A 13 -11.56 1.54 -11.92
C GLN A 13 -10.98 1.57 -10.49
N ARG A 14 -11.57 0.80 -9.57
CA ARG A 14 -11.16 0.76 -8.16
C ARG A 14 -10.50 -0.56 -7.84
N VAL A 15 -9.50 -0.51 -6.96
CA VAL A 15 -8.88 -1.69 -6.39
C VAL A 15 -9.07 -1.63 -4.88
N THR A 16 -9.75 -2.64 -4.35
CA THR A 16 -10.05 -2.77 -2.92
C THR A 16 -9.45 -4.05 -2.35
N VAL A 17 -9.29 -4.10 -1.03
CA VAL A 17 -8.91 -5.30 -0.28
C VAL A 17 -9.79 -5.43 0.95
N ALA A 18 -10.07 -6.66 1.34
CA ALA A 18 -10.70 -6.95 2.62
C ALA A 18 -9.69 -6.73 3.75
N CYS A 19 -9.84 -5.63 4.50
CA CYS A 19 -9.10 -5.33 5.72
C CYS A 19 -9.97 -5.64 6.94
N ALA A 20 -9.41 -5.55 8.15
CA ALA A 20 -10.17 -5.69 9.39
C ALA A 20 -11.29 -4.64 9.52
N ASP A 21 -11.11 -3.44 8.95
CA ASP A 21 -12.12 -2.38 8.91
C ASP A 21 -13.16 -2.56 7.79
N GLY A 22 -13.08 -3.66 7.03
CA GLY A 22 -13.89 -3.93 5.84
C GLY A 22 -13.15 -3.68 4.53
N ASP A 23 -13.91 -3.46 3.46
CA ASP A 23 -13.34 -3.27 2.11
C ASP A 23 -12.77 -1.87 1.95
N VAL A 24 -11.44 -1.78 1.93
CA VAL A 24 -10.70 -0.50 1.84
C VAL A 24 -10.00 -0.35 0.49
N SER A 25 -9.81 0.89 0.07
CA SER A 25 -9.12 1.23 -1.18
C SER A 25 -7.62 0.97 -1.07
N VAL A 26 -7.03 0.26 -2.04
CA VAL A 26 -5.58 0.02 -2.03
C VAL A 26 -4.80 1.32 -2.22
N TYR A 27 -5.25 2.19 -3.13
CA TYR A 27 -4.54 3.41 -3.50
C TYR A 27 -4.51 4.48 -2.40
N SER A 28 -5.56 4.55 -1.57
CA SER A 28 -5.72 5.63 -0.58
C SER A 28 -5.72 5.15 0.87
N HIS A 29 -5.97 3.87 1.15
CA HIS A 29 -5.84 3.31 2.50
C HIS A 29 -4.54 2.53 2.62
N CYS A 30 -4.36 1.50 1.79
CA CYS A 30 -3.21 0.62 1.95
C CYS A 30 -1.87 1.31 1.67
N ALA A 31 -1.85 2.26 0.74
CA ALA A 31 -0.69 3.12 0.46
C ALA A 31 -0.15 3.86 1.71
N TYR A 32 -1.03 4.14 2.68
CA TYR A 32 -0.71 4.92 3.88
C TYR A 32 -0.95 4.12 5.16
N CYS A 33 -1.04 2.80 5.06
CA CYS A 33 -1.20 1.93 6.23
C CYS A 33 0.16 1.44 6.69
N ARG A 34 0.48 1.64 7.97
CA ARG A 34 1.74 1.17 8.58
C ARG A 34 1.94 -0.35 8.52
N HIS A 35 0.85 -1.10 8.48
CA HIS A 35 0.89 -2.56 8.41
C HIS A 35 1.08 -3.09 7.00
N CYS A 36 0.81 -2.29 5.97
CA CYS A 36 0.99 -2.70 4.58
C CYS A 36 2.47 -2.62 4.21
N THR A 37 3.12 -3.76 4.07
CA THR A 37 4.57 -3.84 3.89
C THR A 37 4.99 -3.80 2.42
N GLY A 38 4.13 -4.26 1.51
CA GLY A 38 4.44 -4.29 0.09
C GLY A 38 3.37 -4.91 -0.79
N VAL A 39 3.52 -4.77 -2.11
CA VAL A 39 2.61 -5.30 -3.12
C VAL A 39 3.20 -6.58 -3.71
N ARG A 40 2.40 -7.64 -3.78
CA ARG A 40 2.76 -8.90 -4.43
C ARG A 40 2.54 -8.80 -5.94
N ILE A 41 3.61 -9.01 -6.70
CA ILE A 41 3.64 -8.99 -8.16
C ILE A 41 4.13 -10.37 -8.64
N GLY A 42 3.20 -11.22 -9.09
CA GLY A 42 3.52 -12.61 -9.41
C GLY A 42 4.08 -13.35 -8.18
N THR A 43 5.33 -13.80 -8.26
CA THR A 43 6.03 -14.52 -7.18
C THR A 43 6.85 -13.61 -6.25
N ARG A 44 7.04 -12.33 -6.59
CA ARG A 44 7.84 -11.38 -5.80
C ARG A 44 6.98 -10.42 -5.00
N VAL A 45 7.51 -9.93 -3.88
CA VAL A 45 6.91 -8.85 -3.09
C VAL A 45 7.76 -7.61 -3.29
N SER A 46 7.15 -6.56 -3.83
CA SER A 46 7.78 -5.24 -3.94
C SER A 46 7.44 -4.42 -2.69
N PRO A 47 8.42 -3.88 -1.96
CA PRO A 47 8.16 -3.07 -0.78
C PRO A 47 7.36 -1.82 -1.14
N ALA A 48 6.51 -1.35 -0.21
CA ALA A 48 5.74 -0.13 -0.41
C ALA A 48 6.68 1.09 -0.50
N PRO A 49 6.72 1.82 -1.63
CA PRO A 49 7.61 2.98 -1.81
C PRO A 49 7.38 4.09 -0.77
N GLN A 50 6.17 4.19 -0.24
CA GLN A 50 5.81 5.14 0.81
C GLN A 50 6.64 4.94 2.08
N ASN A 51 6.95 3.68 2.43
CA ASN A 51 7.80 3.39 3.59
C ASN A 51 9.22 3.94 3.41
N GLN A 52 9.73 3.98 2.17
CA GLN A 52 11.02 4.57 1.88
C GLN A 52 10.96 6.10 1.95
N ALA A 53 9.94 6.71 1.33
CA ALA A 53 9.74 8.16 1.41
C ALA A 53 9.62 8.65 2.86
N LEU A 54 8.96 7.89 3.75
CA LEU A 54 8.90 8.24 5.18
C LEU A 54 10.21 8.15 5.93
N LYS A 55 11.09 7.20 5.58
CA LYS A 55 12.44 7.16 6.15
C LYS A 55 13.20 8.43 5.77
N ASP A 56 13.05 8.88 4.53
CA ASP A 56 13.70 10.10 4.03
C ASP A 56 13.12 11.36 4.69
N ILE A 57 11.80 11.39 4.96
CA ILE A 57 11.14 12.46 5.72
C ILE A 57 11.66 12.54 7.16
N ARG A 58 11.78 11.41 7.87
CA ARG A 58 12.35 11.39 9.23
C ARG A 58 13.81 11.86 9.27
N GLY A 59 14.52 11.77 8.15
CA GLY A 59 15.87 12.30 7.98
C GLY A 59 15.92 13.81 7.67
N GLY A 60 14.79 14.53 7.67
CA GLY A 60 14.74 15.98 7.42
C GLY A 60 14.82 16.38 5.95
N ARG A 61 14.70 15.43 5.01
CA ARG A 61 14.72 15.68 3.56
C ARG A 61 13.29 15.63 3.00
N ILE A 62 12.56 16.73 3.13
CA ILE A 62 11.24 16.88 2.51
C ILE A 62 11.42 17.47 1.11
N SER A 63 11.07 16.71 0.08
CA SER A 63 10.58 17.27 -1.17
C SER A 63 9.24 16.62 -1.47
N ASP A 64 8.21 17.41 -1.76
CA ASP A 64 6.89 16.93 -2.18
C ASP A 64 6.99 16.00 -3.41
N ASP A 65 8.06 16.16 -4.21
CA ASP A 65 8.39 15.28 -5.33
C ASP A 65 8.63 13.84 -4.89
N ASN A 66 9.21 13.61 -3.70
CA ASN A 66 9.50 12.25 -3.22
C ASN A 66 8.20 11.51 -2.86
N LEU A 67 7.25 12.22 -2.24
CA LEU A 67 5.93 11.69 -1.92
C LEU A 67 5.14 11.39 -3.20
N MET A 68 5.18 12.32 -4.15
CA MET A 68 4.51 12.16 -5.44
C MET A 68 5.10 10.98 -6.23
N ASN A 69 6.43 10.86 -6.29
CA ASN A 69 7.11 9.74 -6.94
C ASN A 69 6.81 8.40 -6.25
N ALA A 70 6.78 8.36 -4.92
CA ALA A 70 6.41 7.16 -4.17
C ALA A 70 4.97 6.72 -4.46
N ALA A 71 4.03 7.67 -4.52
CA ALA A 71 2.64 7.39 -4.87
C ALA A 71 2.50 6.86 -6.31
N MET A 72 3.17 7.48 -7.28
CA MET A 72 3.16 7.01 -8.68
C MET A 72 3.74 5.60 -8.82
N LEU A 73 4.86 5.33 -8.16
CA LEU A 73 5.48 4.00 -8.17
C LEU A 73 4.57 2.97 -7.50
N PHE A 74 3.94 3.31 -6.39
CA PHE A 74 2.98 2.39 -5.77
C PHE A 74 1.79 2.10 -6.69
N ASN A 75 1.28 3.10 -7.39
CA ASN A 75 0.17 2.91 -8.33
C ASN A 75 0.54 1.95 -9.47
N SER A 76 1.78 1.99 -9.98
CA SER A 76 2.24 1.04 -10.98
C SER A 76 2.39 -0.37 -10.40
N LEU A 77 2.95 -0.50 -9.19
CA LEU A 77 3.04 -1.78 -8.49
C LEU A 77 1.65 -2.40 -8.26
N VAL A 78 0.65 -1.59 -7.88
CA VAL A 78 -0.73 -2.04 -7.70
C VAL A 78 -1.36 -2.43 -9.03
N ARG A 79 -1.04 -1.74 -10.13
CA ARG A 79 -1.51 -2.12 -11.46
C ARG A 79 -1.02 -3.52 -11.86
N ASP A 80 0.26 -3.80 -11.65
CA ASP A 80 0.89 -5.07 -12.03
C ASP A 80 0.75 -6.19 -10.96
N GLY A 81 0.37 -5.80 -9.75
CA GLY A 81 0.23 -6.69 -8.61
C GLY A 81 -1.10 -7.45 -8.55
N SER A 82 -1.16 -8.45 -7.68
CA SER A 82 -2.38 -9.25 -7.44
C SER A 82 -2.86 -9.22 -6.00
N ALA A 83 -2.00 -8.80 -5.07
CA ALA A 83 -2.32 -8.74 -3.65
C ALA A 83 -1.40 -7.75 -2.92
N ILE A 84 -1.73 -7.44 -1.68
CA ILE A 84 -0.88 -6.69 -0.77
C ILE A 84 -0.51 -7.53 0.44
N GLU A 85 0.75 -7.44 0.85
CA GLU A 85 1.26 -8.04 2.07
C GLU A 85 0.97 -7.11 3.25
N CYS A 86 0.25 -7.63 4.21
CA CYS A 86 -0.11 -6.95 5.45
C CYS A 86 0.53 -7.67 6.64
N ALA A 87 1.25 -6.93 7.47
CA ALA A 87 1.84 -7.41 8.72
C ALA A 87 0.89 -7.27 9.93
N ASP A 88 -0.39 -6.90 9.71
CA ASP A 88 -1.40 -6.84 10.77
C ASP A 88 -1.95 -8.24 11.09
N ASP A 89 -1.26 -8.93 11.99
CA ASP A 89 -1.69 -10.24 12.46
C ASP A 89 -2.80 -10.16 13.53
N GLU A 90 -2.86 -9.04 14.26
CA GLU A 90 -3.81 -8.79 15.37
C GLU A 90 -5.17 -8.25 14.91
N GLY A 91 -5.31 -7.87 13.63
CA GLY A 91 -6.56 -7.33 13.11
C GLY A 91 -6.85 -5.92 13.65
N ARG A 92 -5.79 -5.12 13.85
CA ARG A 92 -5.89 -3.71 14.27
C ARG A 92 -6.49 -2.82 13.19
N GLY A 93 -6.47 -3.26 11.94
CA GLY A 93 -7.00 -2.50 10.82
C GLY A 93 -6.05 -1.38 10.37
N PHE A 94 -6.63 -0.34 9.80
CA PHE A 94 -5.91 0.79 9.23
C PHE A 94 -5.24 1.60 10.34
N THR A 95 -3.90 1.67 10.26
CA THR A 95 -3.11 2.58 11.08
C THR A 95 -2.38 3.53 10.15
N ASN A 96 -2.68 4.82 10.26
CA ASN A 96 -2.04 5.84 9.44
C ASN A 96 -0.52 5.80 9.64
N LEU A 97 0.19 5.89 8.53
CA LEU A 97 1.64 5.91 8.46
C LEU A 97 2.21 7.31 8.80
N TYR A 98 1.40 8.36 8.67
CA TYR A 98 1.68 9.75 9.08
C TYR A 98 1.00 10.14 10.39
#